data_AF-A0A6C0DJW0-F1
#
_entry.id   AF-A0A6C0DJW0-F1
#
_cell.length_a   1.000
_cell.length_b   1.000
_cell.length_c   1.000
_cell.angle_alpha   90.00
_cell.angle_beta   90.00
_cell.angle_gamma   90.00
#
_symmetry.space_group_name_H-M   'P 1'
#
loop_
_entity.id
_entity.type
_entity.pdbx_description
1 polymer ?
#
loop_
_entity_poly.entity_id
_entity_poly.type
_entity_poly.pdbx_seq_one_letter_code
_entity_poly.pdbx_strand_id
1 'polypeptide(L)'
;MAGKEEDCLKLLSAWIIEYKRKTWKEHVKTNDDANELQLYKTSLEQLETRIRKAVYMEDTSNLLALGWPEELMECIKDMAIRSELMDMLYESLVTHHFNRSPKHEEELERENAGLR
;
A
#
# COMPACT_ATOMS: atom_id res chain seq x y z
N MET A 1 -5.13 -14.80 -19.49
CA MET A 1 -4.47 -13.51 -19.18
C MET A 1 -5.14 -12.83 -17.99
N ALA A 2 -6.48 -12.76 -17.91
CA ALA A 2 -7.19 -12.19 -16.75
C ALA A 2 -6.80 -12.78 -15.36
N GLY A 3 -6.59 -14.10 -15.26
CA GLY A 3 -6.25 -14.71 -13.96
C GLY A 3 -4.90 -14.27 -13.38
N LYS A 4 -3.89 -14.01 -14.23
CA LYS A 4 -2.56 -13.59 -13.77
C LYS A 4 -2.61 -12.17 -13.19
N GLU A 5 -3.30 -11.26 -13.86
CA GLU A 5 -3.48 -9.89 -13.40
C GLU A 5 -4.24 -9.85 -12.07
N GLU A 6 -5.33 -10.60 -11.95
CA GLU A 6 -6.13 -10.68 -10.71
C GLU A 6 -5.29 -11.19 -9.53
N ASP A 7 -4.45 -12.21 -9.75
CA ASP A 7 -3.56 -12.75 -8.73
C ASP A 7 -2.51 -11.71 -8.29
N CYS A 8 -1.90 -10.99 -9.25
CA CYS A 8 -0.95 -9.91 -8.96
C CYS A 8 -1.61 -8.78 -8.14
N LEU A 9 -2.82 -8.37 -8.50
CA LEU A 9 -3.56 -7.32 -7.79
C LEU A 9 -3.95 -7.76 -6.37
N LYS A 10 -4.33 -9.03 -6.17
CA LYS A 10 -4.61 -9.58 -4.84
C LYS A 10 -3.38 -9.59 -3.95
N LEU A 11 -2.24 -10.05 -4.50
CA LEU A 11 -0.96 -10.05 -3.79
C LEU A 11 -0.55 -8.63 -3.39
N LEU A 12 -0.64 -7.69 -4.33
CA LEU A 12 -0.33 -6.29 -4.05
C LEU A 12 -1.26 -5.70 -2.96
N SER A 13 -2.56 -5.94 -3.09
CA SER A 13 -3.54 -5.49 -2.11
C SER A 13 -3.25 -6.01 -0.70
N ALA A 14 -2.91 -7.29 -0.55
CA ALA A 14 -2.56 -7.88 0.74
C ALA A 14 -1.31 -7.22 1.33
N TRP A 15 -0.26 -7.09 0.52
CA TRP A 15 0.99 -6.45 0.93
C TRP A 15 0.80 -4.98 1.35
N ILE A 16 0.01 -4.20 0.60
CA ILE A 16 -0.31 -2.81 0.93
C ILE A 16 -0.98 -2.71 2.31
N ILE A 17 -1.95 -3.60 2.61
CA ILE A 17 -2.66 -3.61 3.89
C ILE A 17 -1.68 -3.88 5.04
N GLU A 18 -0.83 -4.89 4.89
CA GLU A 18 0.17 -5.24 5.90
C GLU A 18 1.18 -4.10 6.12
N TYR A 19 1.67 -3.50 5.03
CA TYR A 19 2.59 -2.37 5.10
C TYR A 19 1.94 -1.18 5.83
N LYS A 20 0.73 -0.78 5.45
CA LYS A 20 0.00 0.30 6.11
C LYS A 20 -0.21 0.03 7.60
N ARG A 21 -0.58 -1.20 7.97
CA ARG A 21 -0.75 -1.60 9.38
C ARG A 21 0.57 -1.49 10.15
N LYS A 22 1.70 -1.88 9.55
CA LYS A 22 3.03 -1.75 10.16
C LYS A 22 3.42 -0.28 10.33
N THR A 23 3.36 0.51 9.28
CA THR A 23 3.72 1.94 9.29
C THR A 23 2.82 2.73 10.25
N TRP A 24 1.54 2.38 10.35
CA TRP A 24 0.64 2.96 11.34
C TRP A 24 1.15 2.72 12.75
N LYS A 25 1.48 1.48 13.12
CA LYS A 25 1.99 1.14 14.46
C LYS A 25 3.33 1.82 14.78
N GLU A 26 4.15 2.10 13.77
CA GLU A 26 5.44 2.77 13.93
C GLU A 26 5.30 4.28 14.15
N HIS A 27 4.26 4.92 13.61
CA HIS A 27 4.13 6.38 13.60
C HIS A 27 2.95 6.93 14.39
N VAL A 28 1.89 6.15 14.59
CA VAL A 28 0.66 6.56 15.25
C VAL A 28 0.51 5.80 16.57
N LYS A 29 0.69 6.52 17.67
CA LYS A 29 0.49 6.04 19.04
C LYS A 29 -0.87 6.48 19.56
N THR A 30 -1.35 7.63 19.09
CA THR A 30 -2.65 8.19 19.41
C THR A 30 -3.37 8.63 18.14
N ASN A 31 -4.59 8.14 17.93
CA ASN A 31 -5.29 8.21 16.63
C ASN A 31 -5.70 9.63 16.17
N ASP A 32 -5.44 10.67 16.98
CA ASP A 32 -5.84 12.06 16.72
C ASP A 32 -4.66 13.06 16.79
N ASP A 33 -3.41 12.60 16.91
CA ASP A 33 -2.26 13.50 16.81
C ASP A 33 -1.97 13.84 15.32
N ALA A 34 -2.14 15.12 14.98
CA ALA A 34 -1.98 15.59 13.60
C ALA A 34 -0.56 15.38 13.05
N ASN A 35 0.47 15.42 13.89
CA ASN A 35 1.85 15.21 13.46
C ASN A 35 2.11 13.72 13.20
N GLU A 36 1.61 12.83 14.05
CA GLU A 36 1.70 11.37 13.86
C GLU A 36 1.00 10.95 12.56
N LEU A 37 -0.19 11.48 12.30
CA LEU A 37 -0.93 11.22 11.06
C LEU A 37 -0.21 11.77 9.82
N GLN A 38 0.43 12.94 9.94
CA GLN A 38 1.22 13.51 8.85
C GLN A 38 2.50 12.70 8.59
N LEU A 39 3.17 12.18 9.63
CA LEU A 39 4.33 11.30 9.50
C LEU A 39 3.96 9.97 8.84
N TYR A 40 2.83 9.38 9.24
CA TYR A 40 2.27 8.21 8.59
C TYR A 40 2.03 8.47 7.10
N LYS A 41 1.31 9.56 6.77
CA LYS A 41 1.02 9.97 5.39
C LYS A 41 2.30 10.10 4.56
N THR A 42 3.26 10.90 5.03
CA THR A 42 4.51 11.15 4.32
C THR A 42 5.32 9.87 4.11
N SER A 43 5.29 8.94 5.07
CA SER A 43 5.99 7.66 4.94
C SER A 43 5.39 6.77 3.85
N LEU A 44 4.06 6.79 3.67
CA LEU A 44 3.40 6.08 2.57
C LEU A 44 3.73 6.70 1.21
N GLU A 45 3.64 8.02 1.09
CA GLU A 45 3.97 8.74 -0.16
C GLU A 45 5.44 8.52 -0.57
N GLN A 46 6.36 8.54 0.39
CA GLN A 46 7.77 8.25 0.14
C GLN A 46 8.00 6.81 -0.31
N LEU A 47 7.29 5.84 0.27
CA LEU A 47 7.36 4.45 -0.18
C LEU A 47 6.89 4.32 -1.62
N GLU A 48 5.72 4.89 -1.95
CA GLU A 48 5.16 4.86 -3.29
C GLU A 48 6.14 5.40 -4.32
N THR A 49 6.74 6.57 -4.04
CA THR A 49 7.70 7.20 -4.95
C THR A 49 8.94 6.33 -5.15
N ARG A 50 9.45 5.71 -4.08
CA ARG A 50 10.63 4.83 -4.13
C ARG A 50 10.34 3.55 -4.92
N ILE A 51 9.19 2.93 -4.71
CA ILE A 51 8.76 1.74 -5.44
C ILE A 51 8.55 2.07 -6.91
N ARG A 52 7.78 3.12 -7.23
CA ARG A 52 7.54 3.55 -8.61
C ARG A 52 8.85 3.77 -9.36
N LYS A 53 9.80 4.46 -8.74
CA LYS A 53 11.13 4.68 -9.31
C LYS A 53 11.89 3.36 -9.52
N ALA A 54 11.89 2.48 -8.53
CA ALA A 54 12.60 1.21 -8.62
C ALA A 54 11.98 0.27 -9.69
N VAL A 55 10.65 0.23 -9.81
CA VAL A 55 9.95 -0.49 -10.89
C VAL A 55 10.32 0.09 -12.27
N TYR A 56 10.32 1.42 -12.41
CA TYR A 56 10.67 2.08 -13.67
C TYR A 56 12.14 1.81 -14.08
N MET A 57 13.04 1.79 -13.11
CA MET A 57 14.47 1.50 -13.32
C MET A 57 14.79 0.01 -13.40
N GLU A 58 13.79 -0.86 -13.22
CA GLU A 58 13.95 -2.32 -13.10
C GLU A 58 14.98 -2.72 -12.02
N ASP A 59 15.05 -1.91 -10.97
CA ASP A 59 15.99 -2.04 -9.85
C ASP A 59 15.44 -3.03 -8.81
N THR A 60 15.59 -4.31 -9.13
CA THR A 60 15.16 -5.43 -8.29
C THR A 60 15.79 -5.41 -6.90
N SER A 61 17.04 -4.95 -6.77
CA SER A 61 17.73 -4.86 -5.48
C SER A 61 17.07 -3.84 -4.56
N ASN A 62 16.74 -2.66 -5.09
CA ASN A 62 16.00 -1.67 -4.33
C ASN A 62 14.56 -2.10 -4.03
N LEU A 63 13.88 -2.80 -4.95
CA LEU A 63 12.56 -3.35 -4.69
C LEU A 63 12.56 -4.33 -3.50
N LEU A 64 13.52 -5.27 -3.46
CA LEU A 64 13.67 -6.19 -2.33
C LEU A 64 13.97 -5.44 -1.02
N ALA A 65 14.84 -4.42 -1.07
CA ALA A 65 15.16 -3.60 0.09
C ALA A 65 13.95 -2.78 0.62
N LEU A 66 13.00 -2.47 -0.26
CA LEU A 66 11.72 -1.82 0.07
C LEU A 66 10.67 -2.81 0.60
N GLY A 67 10.98 -4.11 0.63
CA GLY A 67 10.06 -5.16 1.03
C GLY A 67 9.04 -5.51 -0.04
N TRP A 68 9.30 -5.21 -1.32
CA TRP A 68 8.46 -5.63 -2.44
C TRP A 68 8.36 -7.18 -2.48
N PRO A 69 7.16 -7.76 -2.59
CA PRO A 69 6.98 -9.21 -2.69
C PRO A 69 7.72 -9.79 -3.90
N GLU A 70 8.44 -10.89 -3.70
CA GLU A 70 9.15 -11.60 -4.79
C GLU A 70 8.17 -12.06 -5.87
N GLU A 71 6.96 -12.49 -5.47
CA GLU A 71 5.90 -12.93 -6.36
C GLU A 71 5.44 -11.82 -7.33
N LEU A 72 5.54 -10.55 -6.91
CA LEU A 72 5.18 -9.42 -7.75
C LEU A 72 6.28 -9.03 -8.74
N MET A 73 7.51 -9.55 -8.60
CA MET A 73 8.61 -9.28 -9.54
C MET A 73 8.30 -9.78 -10.95
N GLU A 74 7.59 -10.91 -11.06
CA GLU A 74 7.16 -11.46 -12.36
C GLU A 74 5.93 -10.74 -12.92
N CYS A 75 5.16 -10.05 -12.08
CA CYS A 75 4.01 -9.26 -12.48
C CYS A 75 4.45 -7.97 -13.18
N ILE A 76 5.47 -7.29 -12.65
CA ILE A 76 5.96 -6.02 -13.21
C ILE A 76 6.71 -6.20 -14.55
N LYS A 77 7.00 -7.43 -15.01
CA LYS A 77 7.58 -7.63 -16.36
C LYS A 77 6.56 -7.42 -17.49
N ASP A 78 5.28 -7.58 -17.19
CA ASP A 78 4.19 -7.30 -18.13
C ASP A 78 3.80 -5.82 -18.03
N MET A 79 3.83 -5.09 -19.14
CA MET A 79 3.59 -3.64 -19.15
C MET A 79 2.17 -3.26 -18.73
N ALA A 80 1.15 -4.07 -19.09
CA ALA A 80 -0.23 -3.79 -18.74
C ALA A 80 -0.44 -4.01 -17.23
N ILE A 81 0.01 -5.16 -16.72
CA ILE A 81 -0.06 -5.47 -15.28
C ILE A 81 0.76 -4.45 -14.47
N ARG A 82 1.96 -4.06 -14.97
CA ARG A 82 2.79 -3.02 -14.33
C ARG A 82 2.01 -1.72 -14.15
N SER A 83 1.27 -1.27 -15.17
CA SER A 83 0.46 -0.03 -15.08
C SER A 83 -0.59 -0.14 -13.97
N GLU A 84 -1.41 -1.20 -14.01
CA GLU A 84 -2.48 -1.44 -13.03
C GLU A 84 -1.94 -1.53 -11.59
N LEU A 85 -0.79 -2.21 -11.41
CA LEU A 85 -0.14 -2.29 -10.10
C LEU A 85 0.31 -0.90 -9.60
N MET A 86 0.86 -0.06 -10.47
CA MET A 86 1.30 1.29 -10.09
C MET A 86 0.12 2.22 -9.80
N ASP A 87 -0.99 2.07 -10.51
CA ASP A 87 -2.21 2.83 -10.26
C ASP A 87 -2.82 2.42 -8.91
N MET A 88 -2.94 1.12 -8.64
CA MET A 88 -3.38 0.63 -7.33
C MET A 88 -2.46 1.08 -6.19
N LEU A 89 -1.14 1.11 -6.41
CA LEU A 89 -0.18 1.60 -5.43
C LEU A 89 -0.43 3.07 -5.09
N TYR A 90 -0.59 3.89 -6.12
CA TYR A 90 -0.83 5.33 -5.97
C TYR A 90 -2.15 5.61 -5.27
N GLU A 91 -3.24 4.99 -5.75
CA GLU A 91 -4.55 5.13 -5.13
C GLU A 91 -4.51 4.74 -3.66
N SER A 92 -3.85 3.64 -3.34
CA SER A 92 -3.80 3.15 -1.97
C SER A 92 -2.88 3.98 -1.08
N LEU A 93 -1.68 4.32 -1.52
CA LEU A 93 -0.65 4.93 -0.67
C LEU A 93 -0.67 6.46 -0.68
N VAL A 94 -1.20 7.10 -1.73
CA VAL A 94 -1.17 8.56 -1.94
C VAL A 94 -2.56 9.18 -2.00
N THR A 95 -3.57 8.52 -2.58
CA THR A 95 -4.93 9.07 -2.57
C THR A 95 -5.66 8.70 -1.29
N HIS A 96 -5.59 7.42 -0.91
CA HIS A 96 -6.37 6.82 0.17
C HIS A 96 -5.50 6.32 1.32
N HIS A 97 -4.60 7.18 1.82
CA HIS A 97 -3.67 6.87 2.93
C HIS A 97 -4.32 6.09 4.08
N PHE A 98 -5.51 6.53 4.50
CA PHE A 98 -6.22 5.99 5.64
C PHE A 98 -7.12 4.79 5.31
N ASN A 99 -7.46 4.52 4.05
CA ASN A 99 -8.24 3.33 3.72
C ASN A 99 -7.45 2.06 4.03
N ARG A 100 -8.15 1.09 4.61
CA ARG A 100 -7.59 -0.19 5.09
C ARG A 100 -6.41 0.00 6.07
N SER A 101 -6.35 1.15 6.72
CA SER A 101 -5.52 1.38 7.91
C SER A 101 -6.26 0.89 9.16
N PRO A 102 -5.57 0.70 10.29
CA PRO A 102 -6.22 0.37 11.56
C PRO A 102 -7.36 1.33 11.93
N LYS A 103 -7.18 2.65 11.74
CA LYS A 103 -8.23 3.65 12.01
C LYS A 103 -9.48 3.45 11.14
N HIS A 104 -9.30 3.09 9.87
CA HIS A 104 -10.43 2.81 8.98
C HIS A 104 -11.20 1.55 9.40
N GLU A 105 -10.51 0.52 9.88
CA GLU A 105 -11.17 -0.67 10.44
C GLU A 105 -11.97 -0.30 11.70
N GLU A 106 -11.39 0.49 12.61
CA GLU A 106 -12.10 1.01 13.80
C GLU A 106 -13.31 1.90 13.43
N GLU A 107 -13.21 2.71 12.37
CA GLU A 107 -14.31 3.53 11.84
C GLU A 107 -15.44 2.64 11.30
N LEU A 108 -15.12 1.65 10.46
CA LEU A 108 -16.09 0.69 9.94
C LEU A 108 -16.77 -0.12 11.04
N GLU A 109 -16.04 -0.56 12.07
CA GLU A 109 -16.60 -1.27 13.20
C GLU A 109 -17.59 -0.40 13.99
N ARG A 110 -17.25 0.88 14.23
CA ARG A 110 -18.14 1.84 14.91
C ARG A 110 -19.40 2.14 14.10
N GLU A 111 -19.27 2.33 12.79
CA GLU A 111 -20.41 2.52 11.88
C GLU A 111 -21.34 1.30 11.90
N ASN A 112 -20.79 0.09 11.79
CA ASN A 112 -21.57 -1.15 11.84
C ASN A 112 -22.22 -1.40 13.21
N ALA A 113 -21.60 -0.96 14.30
CA ALA A 113 -22.16 -1.07 15.64
C ALA A 113 -23.31 -0.08 15.87
N GLY A 114 -23.25 1.13 15.30
CA GLY A 114 -24.31 2.15 15.39
C GLY A 114 -25.52 1.90 14.48
N LEU A 115 -25.42 0.95 13.54
CA LEU A 115 -26.51 0.52 12.66
C LEU A 115 -27.34 -0.66 13.23
N ARG A 116 -27.08 -1.08 14.47
CA ARG A 116 -27.86 -2.09 15.21
C ARG A 116 -28.79 -1.44 16.23
#